data_AF-A0A5D4U3I5-F1
#
_entry.id   AF-A0A5D4U3I5-F1
#
_cell.length_a   1.000
_cell.length_b   1.000
_cell.length_c   1.000
_cell.angle_alpha   90.00
_cell.angle_beta   90.00
_cell.angle_gamma   90.00
#
_symmetry.space_group_name_H-M   'P 1'
#
loop_
_entity.id
_entity.type
_entity.pdbx_description
1 polymer ?
#
loop_
_entity_poly.entity_id
_entity_poly.type
_entity_poly.pdbx_seq_one_letter_code
_entity_poly.pdbx_strand_id
1 'polypeptide(L)'
;MPAPITISKNNQLLYKATNIQEATGYLAEHLNIKKSKCYNPIERGYVYNIPYHFEEDEYRFIAPPKIAANRRQELEDRDHKNARRIWLVPANPNEYDLERAFTHYEALDWKRSFNYENGDILLLYVSGSVKKVRYKVEVIEGLVQTNDTIYDQSFWVVQEKYDQSMGGDKTRVRLVDVVDTDDLSLYQLREHGLKGNIQGSMKLTGELRDYVMSFFHKDLSAEVYPDEVTEMWEGERRTITVNSYERNPLARKQCLDHYGAECQVCKMNFEDTYGEVGRDFIHVHHLTPLHEIQKGYKVNPIEDLIPVCPNCHAMLHRKEDGVYLSVEELRDRLKMKVGNL
;
A
#
# COMPACT_ATOMS: atom_id res chain seq x y z
N MET A 1 -8.08 -10.58 -27.08
CA MET A 1 -7.44 -11.82 -26.58
C MET A 1 -8.21 -12.28 -25.35
N PRO A 2 -8.44 -13.58 -25.15
CA PRO A 2 -8.97 -14.08 -23.88
C PRO A 2 -8.11 -13.57 -22.73
N ALA A 3 -8.74 -13.14 -21.64
CA ALA A 3 -8.06 -12.58 -20.47
C ALA A 3 -7.88 -13.70 -19.44
N PRO A 4 -6.68 -14.27 -19.30
CA PRO A 4 -6.53 -15.47 -18.50
C PRO A 4 -6.75 -15.17 -17.02
N ILE A 5 -7.65 -15.90 -16.37
CA ILE A 5 -7.77 -15.94 -14.91
C ILE A 5 -7.00 -17.16 -14.43
N THR A 6 -5.94 -16.91 -13.68
CA THR A 6 -5.16 -17.95 -13.02
C THR A 6 -5.80 -18.29 -11.69
N ILE A 7 -6.02 -19.58 -11.44
CA ILE A 7 -6.49 -20.12 -10.17
C ILE A 7 -5.31 -20.83 -9.52
N SER A 8 -4.99 -20.44 -8.30
CA SER A 8 -3.98 -21.10 -7.47
C SER A 8 -4.63 -21.67 -6.22
N LYS A 9 -4.18 -22.85 -5.78
CA LYS A 9 -4.55 -23.52 -4.54
C LYS A 9 -3.32 -23.63 -3.66
N ASN A 10 -3.37 -23.11 -2.43
CA ASN A 10 -2.25 -23.11 -1.48
C ASN A 10 -0.92 -22.67 -2.15
N ASN A 11 -0.97 -21.56 -2.90
CA ASN A 11 0.15 -20.99 -3.65
C ASN A 11 0.70 -21.82 -4.82
N GLN A 12 0.05 -22.93 -5.18
CA GLN A 12 0.38 -23.74 -6.35
C GLN A 12 -0.62 -23.48 -7.47
N LEU A 13 -0.11 -23.37 -8.70
CA LEU A 13 -0.96 -23.19 -9.88
C LEU A 13 -1.89 -24.40 -10.02
N LEU A 14 -3.20 -24.14 -10.01
CA LEU A 14 -4.23 -25.17 -10.17
C LEU A 14 -4.78 -25.18 -11.59
N TYR A 15 -5.11 -24.00 -12.14
CA TYR A 15 -5.74 -23.90 -13.46
C TYR A 15 -5.57 -22.51 -14.09
N LYS A 16 -5.65 -22.45 -15.43
CA LYS A 16 -5.66 -21.18 -16.20
C LYS A 16 -6.91 -21.15 -17.08
N ALA A 17 -7.89 -20.35 -16.70
CA ALA A 17 -9.11 -20.14 -17.47
C ALA A 17 -8.95 -18.95 -18.42
N THR A 18 -9.63 -18.96 -19.56
CA THR A 18 -9.63 -17.85 -20.54
C THR A 18 -10.59 -16.72 -20.19
N ASN A 19 -11.54 -16.97 -19.27
CA ASN A 19 -12.55 -16.03 -18.80
C ASN A 19 -13.18 -16.51 -17.47
N ILE A 20 -14.05 -15.67 -16.88
CA ILE A 20 -14.69 -15.96 -15.58
C ILE A 20 -15.69 -17.12 -15.64
N GLN A 21 -16.36 -17.35 -16.77
CA GLN A 21 -17.30 -18.45 -16.93
C GLN A 21 -16.60 -19.80 -16.92
N GLU A 22 -15.44 -19.89 -17.57
CA GLU A 22 -14.58 -21.07 -17.56
C GLU A 22 -13.96 -21.28 -16.16
N ALA A 23 -13.45 -20.23 -15.53
CA ALA A 23 -12.92 -20.31 -14.15
C ALA A 23 -13.99 -20.81 -13.17
N THR A 24 -15.22 -20.31 -13.31
CA THR A 24 -16.39 -20.70 -12.51
C THR A 24 -16.76 -22.16 -12.77
N GLY A 25 -16.71 -22.60 -14.03
CA GLY A 25 -16.98 -23.98 -14.41
C GLY A 25 -15.99 -24.95 -13.77
N TYR A 26 -14.70 -24.68 -13.93
CA TYR A 26 -13.62 -25.48 -13.36
C TYR A 26 -13.69 -25.53 -11.83
N LEU A 27 -13.80 -24.38 -11.15
CA LEU A 27 -13.79 -24.34 -9.69
C LEU A 27 -14.99 -25.05 -9.09
N ALA A 28 -16.17 -24.92 -9.70
CA ALA A 28 -17.39 -25.59 -9.24
C ALA A 28 -17.28 -27.12 -9.33
N GLU A 29 -16.68 -27.63 -10.41
CA GLU A 29 -16.40 -29.06 -10.58
C GLU A 29 -15.33 -29.54 -9.60
N HIS A 30 -14.22 -28.79 -9.50
CA HIS A 30 -13.10 -29.10 -8.60
C HIS A 30 -13.53 -29.19 -7.12
N LEU A 31 -14.38 -28.27 -6.68
CA LEU A 31 -14.88 -28.21 -5.30
C LEU A 31 -16.17 -28.99 -5.07
N ASN A 32 -16.76 -29.58 -6.13
CA ASN A 32 -18.07 -30.22 -6.08
C ASN A 32 -19.19 -29.32 -5.48
N ILE A 33 -19.26 -28.07 -5.95
CA ILE A 33 -20.26 -27.08 -5.51
C ILE A 33 -21.01 -26.44 -6.70
N LYS A 34 -22.10 -25.71 -6.41
CA LYS A 34 -22.85 -24.98 -7.43
C LYS A 34 -22.02 -23.84 -8.03
N LYS A 35 -22.03 -23.68 -9.36
CA LYS A 35 -21.39 -22.57 -10.09
C LYS A 35 -21.72 -21.18 -9.52
N SER A 36 -22.96 -20.97 -9.08
CA SER A 36 -23.40 -19.69 -8.49
C SER A 36 -22.62 -19.30 -7.22
N LYS A 37 -22.02 -20.25 -6.51
CA LYS A 37 -21.18 -19.98 -5.33
C LYS A 37 -19.77 -19.53 -5.69
N CYS A 38 -19.29 -19.80 -6.92
CA CYS A 38 -17.92 -19.52 -7.34
C CYS A 38 -17.75 -18.14 -7.97
N TYR A 39 -18.82 -17.56 -8.53
CA TYR A 39 -18.72 -16.31 -9.29
C TYR A 39 -18.21 -15.14 -8.43
N ASN A 40 -18.81 -14.91 -7.24
CA ASN A 40 -18.39 -13.79 -6.39
C ASN A 40 -16.96 -13.98 -5.84
N PRO A 41 -16.56 -15.16 -5.31
CA PRO A 41 -15.18 -15.39 -4.89
C PRO A 41 -14.15 -15.16 -6.00
N ILE A 42 -14.40 -15.65 -7.21
CA ILE A 42 -13.49 -15.46 -8.35
C ILE A 42 -13.41 -13.97 -8.70
N GLU A 43 -14.56 -13.31 -8.89
CA GLU A 43 -14.61 -11.89 -9.26
C GLU A 43 -13.92 -11.00 -8.23
N ARG A 44 -14.27 -11.16 -6.96
CA ARG A 44 -13.65 -10.40 -5.87
C ARG A 44 -12.17 -10.74 -5.70
N GLY A 45 -11.81 -11.99 -5.94
CA GLY A 45 -10.45 -12.48 -5.87
C GLY A 45 -9.53 -11.80 -6.87
N TYR A 46 -9.85 -11.81 -8.17
CA TYR A 46 -8.96 -11.18 -9.14
C TYR A 46 -9.05 -9.65 -9.17
N VAL A 47 -10.15 -9.07 -8.70
CA VAL A 47 -10.30 -7.60 -8.65
C VAL A 47 -9.61 -6.98 -7.45
N TYR A 48 -9.69 -7.64 -6.28
CA TYR A 48 -9.24 -7.07 -5.00
C TYR A 48 -8.24 -7.96 -4.26
N ASN A 49 -7.75 -9.05 -4.86
CA ASN A 49 -6.87 -10.02 -4.23
C ASN A 49 -7.46 -10.63 -2.93
N ILE A 50 -8.78 -10.83 -2.89
CA ILE A 50 -9.46 -11.45 -1.75
C ILE A 50 -9.31 -12.98 -1.84
N PRO A 51 -8.73 -13.66 -0.83
CA PRO A 51 -8.64 -15.11 -0.82
C PRO A 51 -10.02 -15.75 -0.69
N TYR A 52 -10.19 -16.90 -1.31
CA TYR A 52 -11.34 -17.77 -1.06
C TYR A 52 -10.90 -19.01 -0.31
N HIS A 53 -11.44 -19.20 0.90
CA HIS A 53 -11.16 -20.37 1.71
C HIS A 53 -12.27 -21.40 1.52
N PHE A 54 -11.89 -22.64 1.25
CA PHE A 54 -12.80 -23.76 1.17
C PHE A 54 -12.15 -24.96 1.85
N GLU A 55 -12.80 -25.46 2.91
CA GLU A 55 -12.21 -26.45 3.82
C GLU A 55 -10.88 -25.94 4.39
N GLU A 56 -9.79 -26.69 4.22
CA GLU A 56 -8.45 -26.32 4.70
C GLU A 56 -7.61 -25.58 3.64
N ASP A 57 -8.19 -25.35 2.46
CA ASP A 57 -7.47 -24.82 1.31
C ASP A 57 -7.76 -23.34 1.06
N GLU A 58 -6.71 -22.60 0.72
CA GLU A 58 -6.80 -21.23 0.22
C GLU A 58 -6.73 -21.21 -1.31
N TYR A 59 -7.68 -20.53 -1.94
CA TYR A 59 -7.74 -20.29 -3.38
C TYR A 59 -7.51 -18.81 -3.70
N ARG A 60 -6.63 -18.56 -4.66
CA ARG A 60 -6.31 -17.22 -5.18
C ARG A 60 -6.65 -17.12 -6.66
N PHE A 61 -7.11 -15.95 -7.08
CA PHE A 61 -7.53 -15.68 -8.45
C PHE A 61 -6.77 -14.47 -8.96
N ILE A 62 -6.09 -14.60 -10.09
CA ILE A 62 -5.25 -13.54 -10.65
C ILE A 62 -5.64 -13.29 -12.11
N ALA A 63 -5.91 -12.03 -12.44
CA ALA A 63 -6.12 -11.57 -13.80
C ALA A 63 -5.05 -10.51 -14.15
N PRO A 64 -4.83 -10.20 -15.44
CA PRO A 64 -3.93 -9.11 -15.83
C PRO A 64 -4.31 -7.79 -15.14
N PRO A 65 -3.35 -6.97 -14.68
CA PRO A 65 -3.64 -5.76 -13.89
C PRO A 65 -4.67 -4.82 -14.54
N LYS A 66 -4.54 -4.59 -15.85
CA LYS A 66 -5.48 -3.76 -16.62
C LYS A 66 -6.92 -4.30 -16.60
N ILE A 67 -7.08 -5.63 -16.63
CA ILE A 67 -8.40 -6.27 -16.60
C ILE A 67 -9.01 -6.16 -15.21
N ALA A 68 -8.22 -6.42 -14.16
CA ALA A 68 -8.65 -6.26 -12.78
C ALA A 68 -9.05 -4.80 -12.49
N ALA A 69 -8.26 -3.82 -12.93
CA ALA A 69 -8.52 -2.40 -12.77
C ALA A 69 -9.78 -1.94 -13.52
N ASN A 70 -9.96 -2.36 -14.79
CA ASN A 70 -11.16 -2.03 -15.55
C ASN A 70 -12.42 -2.62 -14.90
N ARG A 71 -12.35 -3.87 -14.44
CA ARG A 71 -13.49 -4.52 -13.78
C ARG A 71 -13.81 -3.85 -12.45
N ARG A 72 -12.80 -3.48 -11.68
CA ARG A 72 -12.93 -2.70 -10.44
C ARG A 72 -13.73 -1.42 -10.68
N GLN A 73 -13.31 -0.61 -11.67
CA GLN A 73 -13.99 0.63 -12.02
C GLN A 73 -15.46 0.37 -12.39
N GLU A 74 -15.73 -0.63 -13.24
CA GLU A 74 -17.10 -0.97 -13.63
C GLU A 74 -17.97 -1.39 -12.43
N LEU A 75 -17.41 -2.14 -11.48
CA LEU A 75 -18.13 -2.55 -10.27
C LEU A 75 -18.49 -1.34 -9.41
N GLU A 76 -17.55 -0.40 -9.27
CA GLU A 76 -17.69 0.81 -8.46
C GLU A 76 -18.69 1.80 -9.10
N ASP A 77 -18.58 2.06 -10.40
CA ASP A 77 -19.49 2.95 -11.15
C ASP A 77 -20.95 2.48 -11.09
N ARG A 78 -21.17 1.16 -10.98
CA ARG A 78 -22.50 0.56 -10.95
C ARG A 78 -23.04 0.30 -9.55
N ASP A 79 -22.32 0.73 -8.52
CA ASP A 79 -22.60 0.41 -7.11
C ASP A 79 -22.87 -1.10 -6.90
N HIS A 80 -22.10 -1.94 -7.60
CA HIS A 80 -22.34 -3.37 -7.60
C HIS A 80 -22.01 -3.96 -6.22
N LYS A 81 -22.74 -5.02 -5.82
CA LYS A 81 -22.51 -5.69 -4.51
C LYS A 81 -21.07 -6.20 -4.28
N ASN A 82 -20.31 -6.41 -5.35
CA ASN A 82 -18.91 -6.86 -5.28
C ASN A 82 -17.92 -5.69 -5.33
N ALA A 83 -18.37 -4.45 -5.51
CA ALA A 83 -17.52 -3.28 -5.39
C ALA A 83 -16.90 -3.21 -3.99
N ARG A 84 -15.74 -2.54 -3.90
CA ARG A 84 -15.09 -2.28 -2.62
C ARG A 84 -16.00 -1.53 -1.67
N ARG A 85 -15.87 -1.79 -0.38
CA ARG A 85 -16.67 -1.12 0.65
C ARG A 85 -15.90 0.11 1.12
N ILE A 86 -16.64 1.17 1.42
CA ILE A 86 -16.09 2.42 1.92
C ILE A 86 -16.52 2.59 3.36
N TRP A 87 -15.57 2.85 4.24
CA TRP A 87 -15.74 2.92 5.68
C TRP A 87 -15.28 4.28 6.20
N LEU A 88 -16.01 4.86 7.14
CA LEU A 88 -15.56 5.98 7.96
C LEU A 88 -15.07 5.42 9.29
N VAL A 89 -13.82 5.71 9.66
CA VAL A 89 -13.16 5.14 10.83
C VAL A 89 -12.62 6.26 11.72
N PRO A 90 -12.95 6.32 13.03
CA PRO A 90 -12.38 7.31 13.92
C PRO A 90 -10.91 7.00 14.20
N ALA A 91 -10.08 8.05 14.19
CA ALA A 91 -8.70 8.02 14.63
C ALA A 91 -8.48 9.12 15.67
N ASN A 92 -7.80 8.79 16.76
CA ASN A 92 -7.50 9.75 17.83
C ASN A 92 -6.02 10.15 17.80
N PRO A 93 -5.69 11.38 17.38
CA PRO A 93 -4.30 11.83 17.31
C PRO A 93 -3.62 11.90 18.70
N ASN A 94 -4.41 11.97 19.78
CA ASN A 94 -3.89 11.92 21.14
C ASN A 94 -3.59 10.49 21.62
N GLU A 95 -3.92 9.46 20.84
CA GLU A 95 -3.58 8.06 21.12
C GLU A 95 -2.49 7.56 20.16
N TYR A 96 -2.61 7.90 18.87
CA TYR A 96 -1.73 7.42 17.82
C TYR A 96 -1.42 8.53 16.80
N ASP A 97 -0.14 8.78 16.56
CA ASP A 97 0.34 9.79 15.61
C ASP A 97 0.32 9.24 14.17
N LEU A 98 -0.85 9.35 13.54
CA LEU A 98 -1.06 8.93 12.15
C LEU A 98 -0.12 9.62 11.15
N GLU A 99 0.17 10.90 11.37
CA GLU A 99 0.94 11.69 10.42
C GLU A 99 2.40 11.24 10.39
N ARG A 100 3.00 11.06 11.57
CA ARG A 100 4.34 10.47 11.67
C ARG A 100 4.31 9.03 11.21
N ALA A 101 3.33 8.23 11.59
CA ALA A 101 3.25 6.82 11.19
C ALA A 101 3.26 6.65 9.65
N PHE A 102 2.39 7.38 8.92
CA PHE A 102 2.38 7.31 7.45
C PHE A 102 3.60 7.94 6.77
N THR A 103 4.33 8.82 7.47
CA THR A 103 5.62 9.34 6.96
C THR A 103 6.73 8.30 7.06
N HIS A 104 6.67 7.40 8.04
CA HIS A 104 7.70 6.39 8.30
C HIS A 104 7.37 5.03 7.69
N TYR A 105 6.09 4.70 7.56
CA TYR A 105 5.59 3.42 7.06
C TYR A 105 4.74 3.58 5.83
N GLU A 106 4.96 2.71 4.86
CA GLU A 106 4.08 2.60 3.69
C GLU A 106 2.72 1.99 4.02
N ALA A 107 2.72 1.05 4.96
CA ALA A 107 1.53 0.37 5.41
C ALA A 107 1.53 0.25 6.94
N LEU A 108 0.35 0.40 7.53
CA LEU A 108 0.13 0.32 8.96
C LEU A 108 -0.74 -0.89 9.28
N ASP A 109 -0.40 -1.60 10.36
CA ASP A 109 -1.27 -2.62 10.93
C ASP A 109 -2.29 -1.95 11.84
N TRP A 110 -3.46 -1.67 11.26
CA TRP A 110 -4.54 -0.94 11.90
C TRP A 110 -5.47 -1.87 12.67
N LYS A 111 -6.11 -1.34 13.72
CA LYS A 111 -7.11 -2.08 14.50
C LYS A 111 -8.25 -2.58 13.59
N ARG A 112 -8.48 -3.89 13.58
CA ARG A 112 -9.57 -4.53 12.82
C ARG A 112 -10.89 -4.46 13.61
N SER A 113 -11.57 -3.33 13.50
CA SER A 113 -12.89 -3.13 14.15
C SER A 113 -14.05 -3.82 13.42
N PHE A 114 -13.86 -4.21 12.16
CA PHE A 114 -14.83 -4.92 11.32
C PHE A 114 -14.10 -5.98 10.47
N ASN A 115 -14.86 -6.81 9.77
CA ASN A 115 -14.34 -7.79 8.82
C ASN A 115 -13.86 -7.15 7.51
N TYR A 116 -12.92 -6.20 7.60
CA TYR A 116 -12.35 -5.54 6.43
C TYR A 116 -11.77 -6.56 5.45
N GLU A 117 -11.97 -6.30 4.17
CA GLU A 117 -11.53 -7.16 3.08
C GLU A 117 -10.53 -6.38 2.23
N ASN A 118 -9.65 -7.10 1.55
CA ASN A 118 -8.72 -6.47 0.62
C ASN A 118 -9.49 -5.60 -0.38
N GLY A 119 -8.95 -4.42 -0.67
CA GLY A 119 -9.56 -3.40 -1.54
C GLY A 119 -10.55 -2.48 -0.85
N ASP A 120 -11.01 -2.74 0.38
CA ASP A 120 -11.83 -1.79 1.12
C ASP A 120 -11.11 -0.45 1.31
N ILE A 121 -11.86 0.65 1.28
CA ILE A 121 -11.36 2.00 1.60
C ILE A 121 -11.77 2.39 3.01
N LEU A 122 -10.80 2.84 3.79
CA LEU A 122 -11.03 3.43 5.11
C LEU A 122 -10.70 4.92 5.02
N LEU A 123 -11.70 5.73 5.32
CA LEU A 123 -11.63 7.17 5.45
C LEU A 123 -11.43 7.50 6.93
N LEU A 124 -10.23 7.95 7.29
CA LEU A 124 -9.88 8.21 8.69
C LEU A 124 -10.38 9.59 9.11
N TYR A 125 -11.36 9.59 10.00
CA TYR A 125 -11.86 10.78 10.68
C TYR A 125 -10.97 11.08 11.89
N VAL A 126 -10.16 12.14 11.79
CA VAL A 126 -9.28 12.56 12.87
C VAL A 126 -10.10 13.33 13.90
N SER A 127 -10.22 12.75 15.09
CA SER A 127 -10.99 13.29 16.20
C SER A 127 -10.20 14.35 17.00
N GLY A 128 -10.62 14.68 18.22
CA GLY A 128 -9.96 15.68 19.05
C GLY A 128 -10.21 17.12 18.57
N SER A 129 -9.15 17.89 18.37
CA SER A 129 -9.22 19.28 17.86
C SER A 129 -9.43 19.36 16.35
N VAL A 130 -9.11 18.30 15.60
CA VAL A 130 -9.12 18.29 14.13
C VAL A 130 -10.54 18.13 13.57
N LYS A 131 -11.31 17.15 14.09
CA LYS A 131 -12.73 16.90 13.78
C LYS A 131 -13.09 16.87 12.29
N LYS A 132 -12.25 16.22 11.46
CA LYS A 132 -12.47 16.08 10.01
C LYS A 132 -11.86 14.82 9.44
N VAL A 133 -12.36 14.39 8.27
CA VAL A 133 -11.72 13.31 7.50
C VAL A 133 -10.46 13.85 6.84
N ARG A 134 -9.33 13.13 7.01
CA ARG A 134 -8.04 13.55 6.44
C ARG A 134 -7.38 12.52 5.54
N TYR A 135 -7.51 11.23 5.86
CA TYR A 135 -6.75 10.17 5.19
C TYR A 135 -7.69 9.21 4.48
N LYS A 136 -7.36 8.87 3.23
CA LYS A 136 -7.93 7.75 2.48
C LYS A 136 -6.88 6.64 2.46
N VAL A 137 -7.22 5.48 3.01
CA VAL A 137 -6.33 4.32 3.02
C VAL A 137 -7.03 3.11 2.39
N GLU A 138 -6.26 2.25 1.73
CA GLU A 138 -6.75 1.00 1.15
C GLU A 138 -6.30 -0.18 2.02
N VAL A 139 -7.22 -1.10 2.29
CA VAL A 139 -6.90 -2.37 2.93
C VAL A 139 -6.18 -3.26 1.93
N ILE A 140 -4.89 -3.51 2.17
CA ILE A 140 -4.09 -4.44 1.36
C ILE A 140 -4.14 -5.85 1.93
N GLU A 141 -4.37 -5.98 3.24
CA GLU A 141 -4.58 -7.25 3.92
C GLU A 141 -5.68 -7.12 4.98
N GLY A 142 -6.79 -7.81 4.75
CA GLY A 142 -7.94 -7.77 5.64
C GLY A 142 -7.58 -8.27 7.02
N LEU A 143 -7.06 -9.49 7.10
CA LEU A 143 -6.74 -10.17 8.35
C LEU A 143 -5.23 -10.35 8.46
N VAL A 144 -4.62 -9.65 9.42
CA VAL A 144 -3.24 -9.84 9.85
C VAL A 144 -3.28 -10.41 11.26
N GLN A 145 -2.66 -11.57 11.46
CA GLN A 145 -2.60 -12.22 12.77
C GLN A 145 -1.53 -11.55 13.64
N THR A 146 -1.70 -11.62 14.96
CA THR A 146 -0.80 -10.97 15.95
C THR A 146 0.69 -11.33 15.79
N ASN A 147 1.01 -12.49 15.22
CA ASN A 147 2.40 -12.90 15.00
C ASN A 147 3.06 -12.18 13.80
N ASP A 148 2.25 -11.63 12.89
CA ASP A 148 2.68 -10.97 11.66
C ASP A 148 2.50 -9.44 11.72
N THR A 149 2.07 -8.93 12.88
CA THR A 149 1.84 -7.50 13.11
C THR A 149 3.12 -6.78 13.50
N ILE A 150 3.37 -5.63 12.89
CA ILE A 150 4.46 -4.74 13.25
C ILE A 150 3.95 -3.73 14.27
N TYR A 151 4.44 -3.84 15.51
CA TYR A 151 4.15 -2.86 16.55
C TYR A 151 5.35 -1.93 16.73
N ASP A 152 5.08 -0.64 16.57
CA ASP A 152 6.05 0.40 16.88
C ASP A 152 5.46 1.36 17.89
N GLN A 153 5.97 1.26 19.12
CA GLN A 153 5.59 2.09 20.25
C GLN A 153 5.87 3.58 20.01
N SER A 154 6.81 3.94 19.12
CA SER A 154 7.26 5.33 18.92
C SER A 154 6.17 6.27 18.38
N PHE A 155 5.08 5.73 17.82
CA PHE A 155 3.93 6.50 17.32
C PHE A 155 2.76 6.54 18.30
N TRP A 156 2.85 5.82 19.43
CA TRP A 156 1.82 5.83 20.45
C TRP A 156 2.09 6.93 21.46
N VAL A 157 1.11 7.80 21.64
CA VAL A 157 1.19 8.93 22.59
C VAL A 157 0.93 8.44 24.01
N VAL A 158 0.14 7.37 24.17
CA VAL A 158 -0.30 6.84 25.46
C VAL A 158 0.09 5.36 25.59
N GLN A 159 0.92 5.04 26.59
CA GLN A 159 1.41 3.67 26.83
C GLN A 159 0.28 2.65 27.01
N GLU A 160 -0.73 2.99 27.82
CA GLU A 160 -1.86 2.09 28.06
C GLU A 160 -2.61 1.73 26.76
N LYS A 161 -2.70 2.68 25.82
CA LYS A 161 -3.32 2.45 24.51
C LYS A 161 -2.47 1.57 23.62
N TYR A 162 -1.15 1.74 23.68
CA TYR A 162 -0.21 0.83 23.03
C TYR A 162 -0.39 -0.60 23.56
N ASP A 163 -0.40 -0.79 24.88
CA ASP A 163 -0.54 -2.12 25.48
C ASP A 163 -1.88 -2.78 25.09
N GLN A 164 -2.97 -2.00 25.06
CA GLN A 164 -4.28 -2.45 24.56
C GLN A 164 -4.28 -2.77 23.05
N SER A 165 -3.34 -2.20 22.30
CA SER A 165 -3.19 -2.43 20.87
C SER A 165 -2.40 -3.69 20.53
N MET A 166 -1.57 -4.21 21.45
CA MET A 166 -0.71 -5.38 21.22
C MET A 166 -1.46 -6.70 21.02
N GLY A 167 -2.79 -6.70 21.16
CA GLY A 167 -3.65 -7.85 20.98
C GLY A 167 -4.74 -7.67 19.91
N GLY A 168 -5.26 -8.82 19.44
CA GLY A 168 -6.36 -8.92 18.49
C GLY A 168 -5.94 -8.72 17.04
N ASP A 169 -6.75 -9.30 16.14
CA ASP A 169 -6.54 -9.25 14.70
C ASP A 169 -6.39 -7.80 14.20
N LYS A 170 -5.52 -7.61 13.22
CA LYS A 170 -5.31 -6.32 12.54
C LYS A 170 -5.71 -6.40 11.08
N THR A 171 -5.75 -5.23 10.46
CA THR A 171 -5.84 -5.09 9.02
C THR A 171 -4.69 -4.22 8.55
N ARG A 172 -4.00 -4.63 7.50
CA ARG A 172 -2.92 -3.83 6.93
C ARG A 172 -3.50 -2.83 5.95
N VAL A 173 -3.22 -1.56 6.18
CA VAL A 173 -3.70 -0.45 5.36
C VAL A 173 -2.55 0.33 4.76
N ARG A 174 -2.68 0.74 3.50
CA ARG A 174 -1.72 1.62 2.82
C ARG A 174 -2.35 2.97 2.57
N LEU A 175 -1.57 4.03 2.75
CA LEU A 175 -2.02 5.39 2.44
C LEU A 175 -2.26 5.55 0.93
N VAL A 176 -3.42 6.06 0.56
CA VAL A 176 -3.77 6.34 -0.84
C VAL A 176 -3.89 7.84 -1.09
N ASP A 177 -4.41 8.62 -0.14
CA ASP A 177 -4.54 10.06 -0.32
C ASP A 177 -4.67 10.80 1.03
N VAL A 178 -4.26 12.07 1.04
CA VAL A 178 -4.35 12.98 2.18
C VAL A 178 -4.94 14.30 1.73
N VAL A 179 -5.95 14.75 2.47
CA VAL A 179 -6.60 16.04 2.27
C VAL A 179 -6.68 16.79 3.59
N ASP A 180 -6.70 18.11 3.49
CA ASP A 180 -6.89 18.99 4.63
C ASP A 180 -7.83 20.12 4.21
N THR A 181 -9.14 19.88 4.36
CA THR A 181 -10.19 20.83 4.03
C THR A 181 -11.27 20.84 5.11
N ASP A 182 -11.85 22.00 5.36
CA ASP A 182 -12.97 22.15 6.30
C ASP A 182 -14.29 21.63 5.71
N ASP A 183 -14.34 21.38 4.40
CA ASP A 183 -15.44 20.70 3.73
C ASP A 183 -15.62 19.24 4.21
N LEU A 184 -14.58 18.64 4.80
CA LEU A 184 -14.66 17.32 5.41
C LEU A 184 -14.79 17.36 6.94
N SER A 185 -15.14 18.53 7.50
CA SER A 185 -15.43 18.70 8.91
C SER A 185 -16.67 17.93 9.36
N LEU A 186 -16.74 17.60 10.66
CA LEU A 186 -17.91 16.94 11.25
C LEU A 186 -19.23 17.65 10.94
N TYR A 187 -19.21 18.98 10.85
CA TYR A 187 -20.37 19.77 10.48
C TYR A 187 -20.83 19.44 9.06
N GLN A 188 -19.91 19.50 8.09
CA GLN A 188 -20.22 19.22 6.69
C GLN A 188 -20.64 17.78 6.44
N LEU A 189 -20.01 16.81 7.12
CA LEU A 189 -20.45 15.42 7.06
C LEU A 189 -21.91 15.26 7.51
N ARG A 190 -22.35 16.00 8.53
CA ARG A 190 -23.73 15.97 9.02
C ARG A 190 -24.70 16.61 8.04
N GLU A 191 -24.34 17.74 7.45
CA GLU A 191 -25.13 18.38 6.39
C GLU A 191 -25.34 17.42 5.19
N HIS A 192 -24.36 16.55 4.91
CA HIS A 192 -24.41 15.57 3.83
C HIS A 192 -24.87 14.17 4.29
N GLY A 193 -25.55 14.07 5.44
CA GLY A 193 -26.30 12.88 5.84
C GLY A 193 -25.64 11.98 6.89
N LEU A 194 -24.52 12.39 7.51
CA LEU A 194 -23.95 11.64 8.64
C LEU A 194 -24.90 11.69 9.85
N LYS A 195 -25.37 10.52 10.28
CA LYS A 195 -26.26 10.38 11.44
C LYS A 195 -25.50 9.87 12.65
N GLY A 196 -25.70 10.53 13.80
CA GLY A 196 -25.13 10.12 15.08
C GLY A 196 -23.67 10.55 15.29
N ASN A 197 -23.02 9.92 16.27
CA ASN A 197 -21.62 10.18 16.62
C ASN A 197 -20.69 9.12 16.01
N ILE A 198 -19.51 9.53 15.59
CA ILE A 198 -18.47 8.63 15.07
C ILE A 198 -17.73 8.00 16.25
N GLN A 199 -18.33 6.97 16.86
CA GLN A 199 -17.75 6.23 18.00
C GLN A 199 -17.05 4.93 17.59
N GLY A 200 -17.24 4.51 16.34
CA GLY A 200 -16.64 3.32 15.77
C GLY A 200 -16.71 3.37 14.26
N SER A 201 -16.13 2.36 13.62
CA SER A 201 -16.15 2.26 12.17
C SER A 201 -17.58 2.09 11.65
N MET A 202 -17.90 2.76 10.56
CA MET A 202 -19.22 2.68 9.93
C MET A 202 -19.09 2.66 8.41
N LYS A 203 -19.95 1.90 7.75
CA LYS A 203 -19.98 1.83 6.29
C LYS A 203 -20.62 3.10 5.74
N LEU A 204 -19.97 3.75 4.78
CA LEU A 204 -20.53 4.87 4.02
C LEU A 204 -21.21 4.35 2.75
N THR A 205 -22.36 4.93 2.43
CA THR A 205 -23.18 4.59 1.28
C THR A 205 -23.89 5.82 0.74
N GLY A 206 -24.23 5.83 -0.56
CA GLY A 206 -25.02 6.90 -1.17
C GLY A 206 -24.34 8.26 -1.12
N GLU A 207 -25.13 9.32 -0.95
CA GLU A 207 -24.70 10.71 -1.07
C GLU A 207 -23.51 11.07 -0.16
N LEU A 208 -23.53 10.65 1.11
CA LEU A 208 -22.41 10.93 2.02
C LEU A 208 -21.10 10.29 1.56
N ARG A 209 -21.16 9.07 1.01
CA ARG A 209 -19.99 8.39 0.46
C ARG A 209 -19.44 9.17 -0.72
N ASP A 210 -20.32 9.53 -1.66
CA ASP A 210 -19.95 10.18 -2.91
C ASP A 210 -19.38 11.58 -2.64
N TYR A 211 -19.99 12.32 -1.71
CA TYR A 211 -19.50 13.59 -1.21
C TYR A 211 -18.07 13.48 -0.68
N VAL A 212 -17.81 12.60 0.30
CA VAL A 212 -16.48 12.49 0.90
C VAL A 212 -15.44 12.01 -0.12
N MET A 213 -15.79 11.03 -0.96
CA MET A 213 -14.88 10.51 -1.99
C MET A 213 -14.52 11.56 -3.05
N SER A 214 -15.41 12.52 -3.31
CA SER A 214 -15.17 13.58 -4.30
C SER A 214 -14.00 14.52 -3.96
N PHE A 215 -13.45 14.47 -2.76
CA PHE A 215 -12.28 15.30 -2.37
C PHE A 215 -10.94 14.58 -2.57
N PHE A 216 -10.94 13.26 -2.81
CA PHE A 216 -9.74 12.44 -2.84
C PHE A 216 -9.32 12.08 -4.26
N HIS A 217 -8.59 12.98 -4.91
CA HIS A 217 -8.17 12.85 -6.31
C HIS A 217 -6.75 12.30 -6.50
N LYS A 218 -5.96 12.19 -5.44
CA LYS A 218 -4.60 11.69 -5.54
C LYS A 218 -4.59 10.17 -5.34
N ASP A 219 -3.57 9.57 -5.93
CA ASP A 219 -3.18 8.20 -5.65
C ASP A 219 -1.70 8.20 -5.24
N LEU A 220 -1.46 8.47 -3.96
CA LEU A 220 -0.16 8.32 -3.30
C LEU A 220 0.31 6.86 -3.24
N SER A 221 -0.48 5.90 -3.75
CA SER A 221 -0.06 4.51 -3.89
C SER A 221 0.41 4.16 -5.31
N ALA A 222 0.10 5.00 -6.30
CA ALA A 222 0.65 4.93 -7.65
C ALA A 222 2.06 5.52 -7.63
N GLU A 223 3.07 4.79 -8.14
CA GLU A 223 4.46 5.26 -8.21
C GLU A 223 4.54 6.56 -9.02
N VAL A 224 4.44 7.71 -8.36
CA VAL A 224 4.67 9.01 -8.99
C VAL A 224 6.05 9.47 -8.59
N TYR A 225 7.00 9.33 -9.52
CA TYR A 225 8.29 9.99 -9.37
C TYR A 225 8.08 11.50 -9.60
N PRO A 226 8.74 12.39 -8.84
CA PRO A 226 8.61 13.85 -8.99
C PRO A 226 8.84 14.37 -10.41
N ASP A 227 9.56 13.61 -11.23
CA ASP A 227 9.90 13.97 -12.61
C ASP A 227 8.83 13.55 -13.64
N GLU A 228 7.77 12.85 -13.22
CA GLU A 228 6.67 12.36 -14.08
C GLU A 228 5.36 13.14 -13.88
N VAL A 229 5.43 14.46 -13.67
CA VAL A 229 4.22 15.29 -13.62
C VAL A 229 3.75 15.57 -15.04
N THR A 230 2.60 15.03 -15.41
CA THR A 230 1.95 15.23 -16.72
C THR A 230 1.34 16.62 -16.90
N GLU A 231 1.37 17.49 -15.89
CA GLU A 231 0.73 18.81 -15.90
C GLU A 231 1.71 19.96 -15.63
N MET A 232 1.59 21.02 -16.43
CA MET A 232 2.48 22.19 -16.46
C MET A 232 1.99 23.34 -15.55
N TRP A 233 1.82 23.10 -14.25
CA TRP A 233 1.54 24.18 -13.28
C TRP A 233 2.78 24.51 -12.46
N GLU A 234 3.20 25.78 -12.46
CA GLU A 234 4.37 26.28 -11.72
C GLU A 234 3.92 27.13 -10.52
N GLY A 235 4.63 27.02 -9.38
CA GLY A 235 4.44 27.89 -8.21
C GLY A 235 3.46 27.40 -7.13
N GLU A 236 2.78 26.27 -7.33
CA GLU A 236 1.95 25.64 -6.30
C GLU A 236 2.80 24.70 -5.42
N ARG A 237 2.76 24.89 -4.09
CA ARG A 237 3.51 24.04 -3.15
C ARG A 237 2.83 22.67 -3.06
N ARG A 238 3.33 21.69 -3.82
CA ARG A 238 2.86 20.31 -3.79
C ARG A 238 3.75 19.46 -2.89
N THR A 239 3.16 18.82 -1.89
CA THR A 239 3.82 17.74 -1.15
C THR A 239 3.68 16.47 -1.98
N ILE A 240 4.78 16.04 -2.61
CA ILE A 240 4.88 14.75 -3.30
C ILE A 240 5.50 13.77 -2.31
N THR A 241 4.70 12.82 -1.82
CA THR A 241 5.22 11.68 -1.07
C THR A 241 5.74 10.68 -2.08
N VAL A 242 7.06 10.55 -2.20
CA VAL A 242 7.69 9.58 -3.10
C VAL A 242 7.41 8.18 -2.56
N ASN A 243 6.72 7.34 -3.34
CA ASN A 243 6.43 5.95 -2.99
C ASN A 243 7.73 5.22 -2.73
N SER A 244 7.97 4.87 -1.47
CA SER A 244 9.21 4.27 -1.04
C SER A 244 9.03 2.78 -0.84
N TYR A 245 8.70 2.10 -1.94
CA TYR A 245 8.30 0.70 -1.99
C TYR A 245 9.15 -0.12 -0.99
N GLU A 246 8.47 -0.63 0.02
CA GLU A 246 8.87 -1.48 1.13
C GLU A 246 10.12 -1.02 1.91
N ARG A 247 9.92 -0.29 3.02
CA ARG A 247 10.97 -0.13 4.04
C ARG A 247 10.48 -0.65 5.37
N ASN A 248 10.46 -1.98 5.52
CA ASN A 248 10.43 -2.60 6.85
C ASN A 248 11.55 -1.94 7.68
N PRO A 249 11.26 -1.16 8.74
CA PRO A 249 12.31 -0.40 9.44
C PRO A 249 13.32 -1.32 10.10
N LEU A 250 12.92 -2.55 10.44
CA LEU A 250 13.84 -3.57 10.93
C LEU A 250 14.81 -3.98 9.82
N ALA A 251 14.33 -4.20 8.59
CA ALA A 251 15.19 -4.53 7.47
C ALA A 251 16.08 -3.35 7.06
N ARG A 252 15.56 -2.12 7.05
CA ARG A 252 16.37 -0.91 6.84
C ARG A 252 17.45 -0.79 7.90
N LYS A 253 17.08 -0.92 9.18
CA LYS A 253 18.02 -0.84 10.30
C LYS A 253 19.08 -1.93 10.18
N GLN A 254 18.70 -3.19 9.95
CA GLN A 254 19.65 -4.30 9.78
C GLN A 254 20.57 -4.11 8.57
N CYS A 255 20.06 -3.55 7.47
CA CYS A 255 20.86 -3.17 6.30
C CYS A 255 21.90 -2.10 6.67
N LEU A 256 21.51 -1.05 7.39
CA LEU A 256 22.42 0.02 7.82
C LEU A 256 23.37 -0.39 8.93
N ASP A 257 22.95 -1.25 9.86
CA ASP A 257 23.82 -1.83 10.90
C ASP A 257 24.94 -2.66 10.25
N HIS A 258 24.67 -3.27 9.08
CA HIS A 258 25.65 -4.06 8.33
C HIS A 258 26.55 -3.19 7.40
N TYR A 259 25.94 -2.34 6.58
CA TYR A 259 26.63 -1.62 5.50
C TYR A 259 27.07 -0.19 5.87
N GLY A 260 26.50 0.39 6.94
CA GLY A 260 26.65 1.79 7.29
C GLY A 260 25.81 2.75 6.42
N ALA A 261 25.79 4.03 6.79
CA ALA A 261 25.11 5.10 6.06
C ALA A 261 25.94 5.69 4.90
N GLU A 262 26.73 4.84 4.23
CA GLU A 262 27.56 5.21 3.07
C GLU A 262 26.96 4.63 1.79
N CYS A 263 26.89 5.43 0.73
CA CYS A 263 26.41 4.97 -0.57
C CYS A 263 27.33 3.90 -1.16
N GLN A 264 26.79 2.71 -1.43
CA GLN A 264 27.57 1.60 -1.99
C GLN A 264 27.92 1.77 -3.48
N VAL A 265 27.37 2.77 -4.16
CA VAL A 265 27.69 3.10 -5.56
C VAL A 265 28.81 4.15 -5.63
N CYS A 266 28.57 5.37 -5.12
CA CYS A 266 29.47 6.51 -5.27
C CYS A 266 30.27 6.87 -4.01
N LYS A 267 30.10 6.13 -2.90
CA LYS A 267 30.82 6.35 -1.64
C LYS A 267 30.52 7.68 -0.94
N MET A 268 29.42 8.33 -1.32
CA MET A 268 28.91 9.51 -0.60
C MET A 268 28.44 9.13 0.81
N ASN A 269 28.92 9.88 1.80
CA ASN A 269 28.40 9.91 3.17
C ASN A 269 27.88 11.34 3.47
N PHE A 270 26.63 11.43 3.91
CA PHE A 270 25.97 12.72 4.15
C PHE A 270 26.41 13.39 5.45
N GLU A 271 26.74 12.62 6.50
CA GLU A 271 27.29 13.19 7.74
C GLU A 271 28.68 13.78 7.51
N ASP A 272 29.53 13.08 6.74
CA ASP A 272 30.87 13.57 6.41
C ASP A 272 30.83 14.87 5.57
N THR A 273 29.81 15.01 4.71
CA THR A 273 29.71 16.15 3.79
C THR A 273 28.94 17.33 4.39
N TYR A 274 27.85 17.07 5.11
CA TYR A 274 26.91 18.08 5.59
C TYR A 274 26.91 18.24 7.12
N GLY A 275 27.72 17.46 7.84
CA GLY A 275 27.75 17.44 9.29
C GLY A 275 26.52 16.73 9.87
N GLU A 276 26.18 17.04 11.13
CA GLU A 276 25.16 16.33 11.90
C GLU A 276 23.77 16.25 11.23
N VAL A 277 23.41 17.25 10.41
CA VAL A 277 22.13 17.24 9.66
C VAL A 277 22.04 16.11 8.62
N GLY A 278 23.18 15.54 8.21
CA GLY A 278 23.26 14.42 7.27
C GLY A 278 23.35 13.05 7.95
N ARG A 279 23.34 12.97 9.28
CA ARG A 279 23.41 11.70 10.03
C ARG A 279 22.22 10.80 9.64
N ASP A 280 22.53 9.54 9.35
CA ASP A 280 21.57 8.49 8.92
C ASP A 280 20.74 8.81 7.66
N PHE A 281 21.07 9.90 6.95
CA PHE A 281 20.41 10.32 5.73
C PHE A 281 20.93 9.52 4.53
N ILE A 282 20.30 8.38 4.29
CA ILE A 282 20.62 7.49 3.16
C ILE A 282 19.36 6.72 2.74
N HIS A 283 19.23 6.45 1.44
CA HIS A 283 18.18 5.59 0.91
C HIS A 283 18.64 4.13 0.93
N VAL A 284 17.69 3.20 0.97
CA VAL A 284 17.94 1.76 0.84
C VAL A 284 17.17 1.29 -0.38
N HIS A 285 17.90 0.67 -1.31
CA HIS A 285 17.40 0.20 -2.59
C HIS A 285 17.29 -1.33 -2.60
N HIS A 286 16.30 -1.86 -3.32
CA HIS A 286 16.18 -3.30 -3.54
C HIS A 286 17.00 -3.71 -4.76
N LEU A 287 17.87 -4.70 -4.62
CA LEU A 287 18.66 -5.22 -5.74
C LEU A 287 17.78 -5.93 -6.78
N THR A 288 16.68 -6.53 -6.36
CA THR A 288 15.67 -7.12 -7.24
C THR A 288 14.42 -6.24 -7.26
N PRO A 289 13.97 -5.73 -8.41
CA PRO A 289 12.80 -4.88 -8.49
C PRO A 289 11.54 -5.61 -8.00
N LEU A 290 10.80 -4.98 -7.08
CA LEU A 290 9.67 -5.62 -6.39
C LEU A 290 8.48 -5.94 -7.31
N HIS A 291 8.38 -5.28 -8.47
CA HIS A 291 7.38 -5.61 -9.49
C HIS A 291 7.61 -6.98 -10.15
N GLU A 292 8.83 -7.51 -10.09
CA GLU A 292 9.16 -8.87 -10.54
C GLU A 292 8.84 -9.90 -9.44
N ILE A 293 8.88 -9.49 -8.17
CA ILE A 293 8.57 -10.32 -7.02
C ILE A 293 7.05 -10.26 -6.77
N GLN A 294 6.30 -11.06 -7.52
CA GLN A 294 4.83 -11.13 -7.51
C GLN A 294 4.21 -11.73 -6.21
N LYS A 295 4.95 -11.74 -5.10
CA LYS A 295 4.55 -12.26 -3.78
C LYS A 295 5.18 -11.39 -2.70
N GLY A 296 4.51 -11.23 -1.55
CA GLY A 296 5.21 -10.83 -0.34
C GLY A 296 6.33 -11.85 -0.05
N TYR A 297 7.56 -11.38 0.06
CA TYR A 297 8.71 -12.20 0.41
C TYR A 297 9.38 -11.64 1.66
N LYS A 298 10.01 -12.50 2.43
CA LYS A 298 10.78 -12.05 3.59
C LYS A 298 12.09 -11.46 3.07
N VAL A 299 12.16 -10.14 3.01
CA VAL A 299 13.37 -9.41 2.63
C VAL A 299 14.55 -9.84 3.51
N ASN A 300 15.65 -10.20 2.88
CA ASN A 300 16.95 -10.35 3.52
C ASN A 300 17.65 -8.98 3.50
N PRO A 301 17.83 -8.33 4.67
CA PRO A 301 18.41 -7.00 4.77
C PRO A 301 19.83 -6.85 4.19
N ILE A 302 20.54 -7.96 4.02
CA ILE A 302 21.92 -7.99 3.53
C ILE A 302 21.95 -8.35 2.05
N GLU A 303 21.16 -9.34 1.62
CA GLU A 303 21.20 -9.87 0.25
C GLU A 303 20.28 -9.13 -0.71
N ASP A 304 19.19 -8.53 -0.23
CA ASP A 304 18.18 -7.90 -1.08
C ASP A 304 18.24 -6.37 -1.06
N LEU A 305 18.91 -5.81 -0.06
CA LEU A 305 18.94 -4.36 0.20
C LEU A 305 20.34 -3.79 0.13
N ILE A 306 20.43 -2.55 -0.36
CA ILE A 306 21.70 -1.85 -0.45
C ILE A 306 21.57 -0.33 -0.18
N PRO A 307 22.41 0.27 0.67
CA PRO A 307 22.38 1.70 0.90
C PRO A 307 22.90 2.49 -0.30
N VAL A 308 22.13 3.48 -0.75
CA VAL A 308 22.47 4.35 -1.87
C VAL A 308 22.08 5.80 -1.60
N CYS A 309 22.82 6.77 -2.15
CA CYS A 309 22.42 8.17 -2.06
C CYS A 309 21.20 8.45 -2.95
N PRO A 310 20.42 9.51 -2.69
CA PRO A 310 19.25 9.86 -3.51
C PRO A 310 19.54 9.96 -5.01
N ASN A 311 20.72 10.47 -5.39
CA ASN A 311 21.11 10.60 -6.80
C ASN A 311 21.38 9.23 -7.45
N CYS A 312 22.14 8.36 -6.79
CA CYS A 312 22.39 7.01 -7.32
C CYS A 312 21.10 6.18 -7.33
N HIS A 313 20.26 6.33 -6.30
CA HIS A 313 18.95 5.69 -6.24
C HIS A 313 18.10 6.05 -7.46
N ALA A 314 18.01 7.35 -7.80
CA ALA A 314 17.28 7.81 -8.98
C ALA A 314 17.83 7.21 -10.28
N MET A 315 19.15 7.05 -10.41
CA MET A 315 19.76 6.45 -11.61
C MET A 315 19.48 4.95 -11.73
N LEU A 316 19.44 4.20 -10.64
CA LEU A 316 19.10 2.77 -10.65
C LEU A 316 17.64 2.53 -11.08
N HIS A 317 16.75 3.47 -10.78
CA HIS A 317 15.35 3.43 -11.21
C HIS A 317 15.12 3.98 -12.63
N ARG A 318 16.17 4.46 -13.32
CA ARG A 318 16.04 4.95 -14.69
C ARG A 318 16.27 3.82 -15.70
N LYS A 319 15.34 3.66 -16.65
CA LYS A 319 15.48 2.68 -17.73
C LYS A 319 16.36 3.21 -18.86
N GLU A 320 17.25 2.37 -19.34
CA GLU A 320 17.97 2.55 -20.60
C GLU A 320 17.64 1.36 -21.51
N ASP A 321 17.17 1.64 -22.73
CA ASP A 321 16.66 0.62 -23.67
C ASP A 321 15.61 -0.34 -23.07
N GLY A 322 14.83 0.15 -22.09
CA GLY A 322 13.78 -0.59 -21.43
C GLY A 322 14.23 -1.45 -20.24
N VAL A 323 15.52 -1.45 -19.89
CA VAL A 323 16.12 -2.24 -18.80
C VAL A 323 16.63 -1.31 -17.70
N TYR A 324 16.48 -1.72 -16.44
CA TYR A 324 17.02 -1.01 -15.28
C TYR A 324 18.52 -1.29 -15.14
N LEU A 325 19.28 -0.30 -14.67
CA LEU A 325 20.70 -0.46 -14.38
C LEU A 325 20.91 -1.23 -13.07
N SER A 326 21.87 -2.15 -13.06
CA SER A 326 22.34 -2.75 -11.82
C SER A 326 23.25 -1.79 -11.03
N VAL A 327 23.41 -2.08 -9.73
CA VAL A 327 24.35 -1.35 -8.86
C VAL A 327 25.78 -1.43 -9.41
N GLU A 328 26.18 -2.60 -9.89
CA GLU A 328 27.49 -2.84 -10.51
C GLU A 328 27.66 -2.01 -11.77
N GLU A 329 26.67 -2.02 -12.66
CA GLU A 329 26.71 -1.25 -13.92
C GLU A 329 26.83 0.26 -13.66
N LEU A 330 26.05 0.78 -12.71
CA LEU A 330 26.12 2.19 -12.34
C LEU A 330 27.47 2.53 -11.69
N ARG A 331 28.00 1.63 -10.85
CA ARG A 331 29.31 1.79 -10.20
C ARG A 331 30.44 1.82 -11.25
N ASP A 332 30.38 0.95 -12.26
CA ASP A 332 31.41 0.88 -13.30
C ASP A 332 31.38 2.10 -14.23
N ARG A 333 30.20 2.65 -14.53
CA ARG A 333 30.07 3.93 -15.25
C ARG A 333 30.76 5.08 -14.52
N LEU A 334 30.66 5.13 -13.20
CA LEU A 334 31.33 6.16 -12.41
C LEU A 334 32.85 5.98 -12.44
N LYS A 335 33.35 4.73 -12.33
CA LYS A 335 34.79 4.45 -12.43
C LYS A 335 35.38 4.81 -13.79
N MET A 336 34.66 4.57 -14.88
CA MET A 336 35.10 4.92 -16.24
C MET A 336 35.23 6.44 -16.47
N LYS A 337 34.49 7.27 -15.72
CA LYS A 337 34.64 8.73 -15.77
C LYS A 337 35.80 9.25 -14.91
N VAL A 338 36.08 8.62 -13.77
CA VAL A 338 37.20 9.01 -12.90
C VAL A 338 38.56 8.66 -13.54
N GLY A 339 38.64 7.66 -14.41
CA GLY A 339 39.86 7.33 -15.16
C GLY A 339 40.14 8.18 -16.40
N ASN A 340 39.25 9.11 -16.75
CA ASN A 340 39.34 9.97 -17.95
C ASN A 340 39.34 11.48 -17.61
N LEU A 341 39.67 11.83 -16.36
CA LEU A 341 39.83 13.21 -15.88
C LEU A 341 41.25 13.45 -15.39
#